data_AF-A0A3M1F8Y0-F1
#
_entry.id   AF-A0A3M1F8Y0-F1
#
_cell.length_a   1.000
_cell.length_b   1.000
_cell.length_c   1.000
_cell.angle_alpha   90.00
_cell.angle_beta   90.00
_cell.angle_gamma   90.00
#
_symmetry.space_group_name_H-M   'P 1'
#
loop_
_entity.id
_entity.type
_entity.pdbx_description
1 polymer ?
#
loop_
_entity_poly.entity_id
_entity_poly.type
_entity_poly.pdbx_seq_one_letter_code
_entity_poly.pdbx_strand_id
1 'polypeptide(L)'
;MYEPPSAPSARRRRRIPPPGERDAQPPLYPPRKSRRTPTPPRTRHAQTPCDEIRLPHRPIPRLRMPPRRRRRKHPPTTPGTRRTRRPHRRPRSRTMTPPFHRTPEELLEELGIIEPEDLDIEAIAQYCGATIVYEDLSGCQARILGYGDRAIITVDRRARRERQRFSAGHELGHWMCDRGKVAFACTARTFTMEWSIDNAEQRANRYAADLLLPFSIFRRYVRNRTITFATARDLARTFQTSLTATAIRLVELGSAPAVIVCSDAQGRRWFKRGSERFVSPLLWPREKPAPATIAHQILHARLRPRGPQPVPANAWFQLPPEHPPFTLLEDSIRMKSFVLSLLSWDDERRIIDLDLE
;
A
#
# COMPACT_ATOMS: atom_id res chain seq x y z
N MET A 1 18.68 -60.83 -45.28
CA MET A 1 18.46 -61.63 -46.51
C MET A 1 17.64 -62.85 -46.14
N TYR A 2 16.71 -63.19 -47.02
CA TYR A 2 15.77 -64.32 -47.01
C TYR A 2 14.45 -64.20 -46.23
N GLU A 3 13.39 -64.19 -47.04
CA GLU A 3 11.95 -64.21 -46.79
C GLU A 3 11.44 -65.68 -46.83
N PRO A 4 10.12 -65.99 -46.70
CA PRO A 4 9.57 -67.03 -45.82
C PRO A 4 9.00 -68.26 -46.57
N PRO A 5 8.32 -69.16 -45.85
CA PRO A 5 6.95 -69.59 -46.22
C PRO A 5 6.06 -69.78 -44.97
N SER A 6 4.73 -69.92 -44.92
CA SER A 6 3.57 -69.82 -45.80
C SER A 6 2.35 -70.14 -44.90
N ALA A 7 1.24 -69.39 -44.96
CA ALA A 7 -0.06 -69.70 -44.33
C ALA A 7 -0.82 -70.80 -45.15
N PRO A 8 -2.14 -71.16 -44.99
CA PRO A 8 -3.23 -70.60 -44.17
C PRO A 8 -4.32 -71.61 -43.66
N SER A 9 -5.37 -71.09 -42.97
CA SER A 9 -6.81 -71.50 -43.03
C SER A 9 -7.51 -71.25 -41.66
N ALA A 10 -8.74 -70.74 -41.49
CA ALA A 10 -9.70 -70.03 -42.32
C ALA A 10 -10.81 -69.44 -41.43
N ARG A 11 -11.28 -68.24 -41.80
CA ARG A 11 -12.68 -67.73 -41.78
C ARG A 11 -13.54 -67.88 -40.50
N ARG A 12 -13.98 -66.72 -39.98
CA ARG A 12 -15.32 -66.15 -40.28
C ARG A 12 -15.43 -64.67 -39.88
N ARG A 13 -15.74 -63.82 -40.85
CA ARG A 13 -16.23 -62.44 -40.64
C ARG A 13 -17.73 -62.46 -40.34
N ARG A 14 -18.21 -61.57 -39.47
CA ARG A 14 -19.54 -60.91 -39.49
C ARG A 14 -19.46 -59.71 -38.53
N ARG A 15 -19.35 -58.49 -39.07
CA ARG A 15 -20.42 -57.51 -39.34
C ARG A 15 -20.87 -56.74 -38.08
N ILE A 16 -20.47 -55.47 -38.04
CA ILE A 16 -20.94 -54.41 -37.14
C ILE A 16 -22.30 -53.88 -37.67
N PRO A 17 -23.30 -53.68 -36.80
CA PRO A 17 -24.40 -52.73 -36.98
C PRO A 17 -24.42 -51.62 -35.88
N PRO A 18 -25.21 -50.54 -36.06
CA PRO A 18 -24.86 -49.15 -35.74
C PRO A 18 -25.38 -48.66 -34.36
N PRO A 19 -25.12 -47.39 -33.92
CA PRO A 19 -25.31 -46.99 -32.54
C PRO A 19 -26.78 -46.69 -32.24
N GLY A 20 -27.28 -47.26 -31.14
CA GLY A 20 -28.62 -47.06 -30.62
C GLY A 20 -28.58 -46.33 -29.28
N GLU A 21 -29.39 -45.26 -29.21
CA GLU A 21 -29.65 -44.39 -28.08
C GLU A 21 -30.29 -45.06 -26.84
N ARG A 22 -30.07 -44.44 -25.66
CA ARG A 22 -30.78 -44.54 -24.36
C ARG A 22 -30.45 -45.82 -23.56
N ASP A 23 -30.05 -45.74 -22.29
CA ASP A 23 -30.80 -45.16 -21.17
C ASP A 23 -29.95 -44.37 -20.16
N ALA A 24 -30.48 -43.20 -19.81
CA ALA A 24 -29.99 -42.33 -18.76
C ALA A 24 -30.48 -42.81 -17.38
N GLN A 25 -29.56 -42.95 -16.42
CA GLN A 25 -29.90 -43.06 -15.01
C GLN A 25 -30.52 -41.74 -14.50
N PRO A 26 -31.56 -41.79 -13.64
CA PRO A 26 -32.23 -40.59 -13.16
C PRO A 26 -31.37 -39.82 -12.13
N PRO A 27 -31.38 -38.48 -12.14
CA PRO A 27 -30.72 -37.70 -11.11
C PRO A 27 -31.48 -37.80 -9.78
N LEU A 28 -30.77 -38.18 -8.73
CA LEU A 28 -31.14 -37.90 -7.36
C LEU A 28 -31.15 -36.37 -7.20
N TYR A 29 -32.31 -35.81 -6.81
CA TYR A 29 -32.60 -34.48 -6.26
C TYR A 29 -33.75 -33.75 -7.00
N PRO A 30 -34.79 -33.28 -6.28
CA PRO A 30 -35.92 -32.58 -6.88
C PRO A 30 -35.54 -31.15 -7.33
N PRO A 31 -36.20 -30.60 -8.37
CA PRO A 31 -35.92 -29.25 -8.84
C PRO A 31 -36.42 -28.19 -7.84
N ARG A 32 -35.53 -27.27 -7.47
CA ARG A 32 -35.91 -26.03 -6.77
C ARG A 32 -36.79 -25.19 -7.71
N LYS A 33 -38.02 -24.91 -7.27
CA LYS A 33 -38.93 -23.94 -7.90
C LYS A 33 -38.22 -22.60 -8.11
N SER A 34 -38.31 -22.08 -9.33
CA SER A 34 -37.91 -20.72 -9.69
C SER A 34 -38.72 -19.71 -8.88
N ARG A 35 -38.09 -19.11 -7.87
CA ARG A 35 -38.65 -17.90 -7.25
C ARG A 35 -38.43 -16.75 -8.24
N ARG A 36 -39.53 -16.31 -8.85
CA ARG A 36 -39.64 -14.98 -9.45
C ARG A 36 -39.07 -13.95 -8.46
N THR A 37 -38.13 -13.16 -8.92
CA THR A 37 -37.67 -11.96 -8.23
C THR A 37 -38.85 -11.01 -8.06
N PRO A 38 -39.18 -10.57 -6.83
CA PRO A 38 -40.11 -9.47 -6.66
C PRO A 38 -39.39 -8.17 -7.04
N THR A 39 -39.95 -7.47 -8.02
CA THR A 39 -39.66 -6.08 -8.36
C THR A 39 -39.75 -5.22 -7.08
N PRO A 40 -38.76 -4.37 -6.76
CA PRO A 40 -38.90 -3.48 -5.61
C PRO A 40 -40.03 -2.47 -5.89
N PRO A 41 -40.89 -2.15 -4.90
CA PRO A 41 -41.92 -1.14 -5.08
C PRO A 41 -41.27 0.24 -5.24
N ARG A 42 -41.78 1.01 -6.21
CA ARG A 42 -41.58 2.46 -6.31
C ARG A 42 -42.06 3.12 -5.01
N THR A 43 -41.13 3.49 -4.13
CA THR A 43 -41.44 4.41 -3.03
C THR A 43 -41.56 5.82 -3.58
N ARG A 44 -42.80 6.31 -3.55
CA ARG A 44 -43.17 7.70 -3.76
C ARG A 44 -42.45 8.59 -2.75
N HIS A 45 -42.04 9.76 -3.22
CA HIS A 45 -41.69 10.89 -2.37
C HIS A 45 -42.79 11.14 -1.34
N ALA A 46 -42.42 11.11 -0.06
CA ALA A 46 -43.15 11.75 1.02
C ALA A 46 -42.18 12.68 1.73
N GLN A 47 -42.28 13.97 1.39
CA GLN A 47 -41.75 15.06 2.20
C GLN A 47 -42.67 15.21 3.42
N THR A 48 -42.12 15.10 4.63
CA THR A 48 -42.71 15.71 5.83
C THR A 48 -41.57 15.93 6.84
N PRO A 49 -41.59 17.06 7.57
CA PRO A 49 -40.40 17.72 8.09
C PRO A 49 -40.00 17.16 9.46
N CYS A 50 -38.72 17.19 9.77
CA CYS A 50 -38.23 16.95 11.13
C CYS A 50 -37.47 18.19 11.60
N ASP A 51 -38.25 19.03 12.27
CA ASP A 51 -37.95 19.88 13.42
C ASP A 51 -36.49 20.19 13.75
N GLU A 52 -36.20 21.50 13.72
CA GLU A 52 -35.04 22.16 14.31
C GLU A 52 -34.87 21.78 15.79
N ILE A 53 -33.84 21.01 16.10
CA ILE A 53 -33.30 20.95 17.45
C ILE A 53 -32.47 22.22 17.67
N ARG A 54 -33.13 23.20 18.30
CA ARG A 54 -32.57 24.47 18.77
C ARG A 54 -31.57 24.19 19.90
N LEU A 55 -30.27 24.23 19.61
CA LEU A 55 -29.23 24.25 20.64
C LEU A 55 -29.15 25.65 21.27
N PRO A 56 -29.08 25.78 22.61
CA PRO A 56 -29.00 27.08 23.27
C PRO A 56 -27.62 27.72 23.06
N HIS A 57 -27.60 28.90 22.42
CA HIS A 57 -26.44 29.77 22.36
C HIS A 57 -26.04 30.23 23.77
N ARG A 58 -24.91 29.75 24.29
CA ARG A 58 -24.22 30.41 25.41
C ARG A 58 -23.37 31.57 24.85
N PRO A 59 -23.49 32.80 25.36
CA PRO A 59 -22.64 33.90 24.92
C PRO A 59 -21.20 33.71 25.41
N ILE A 60 -20.25 33.92 24.50
CA ILE A 60 -18.81 33.93 24.77
C ILE A 60 -18.47 35.18 25.63
N PRO A 61 -17.72 35.07 26.74
CA PRO A 61 -17.33 36.23 27.53
C PRO A 61 -16.38 37.14 26.75
N ARG A 62 -16.71 38.44 26.67
CA ARG A 62 -15.83 39.46 26.09
C ARG A 62 -14.56 39.60 26.93
N LEU A 63 -13.41 39.24 26.37
CA LEU A 63 -12.11 39.59 26.94
C LEU A 63 -11.96 41.13 27.01
N ARG A 64 -11.82 41.66 28.22
CA ARG A 64 -11.43 43.05 28.48
C ARG A 64 -9.98 43.26 28.04
N MET A 65 -9.76 44.13 27.05
CA MET A 65 -8.42 44.62 26.73
C MET A 65 -7.93 45.61 27.80
N PRO A 66 -6.64 45.59 28.19
CA PRO A 66 -6.07 46.54 29.14
C PRO A 66 -5.92 47.94 28.52
N PRO A 67 -5.96 49.02 29.34
CA PRO A 67 -5.95 50.39 28.83
C PRO A 67 -4.58 50.79 28.23
N ARG A 68 -4.65 51.52 27.12
CA ARG A 68 -3.49 52.11 26.42
C ARG A 68 -2.71 53.04 27.36
N ARG A 69 -1.42 52.75 27.59
CA ARG A 69 -0.49 53.65 28.28
C ARG A 69 -0.34 54.96 27.51
N ARG A 70 -0.58 56.08 28.19
CA ARG A 70 -0.39 57.45 27.70
C ARG A 70 1.08 57.69 27.34
N ARG A 71 1.32 58.24 26.13
CA ARG A 71 2.63 58.76 25.71
C ARG A 71 3.03 59.94 26.59
N ARG A 72 4.20 59.86 27.23
CA ARG A 72 4.87 61.02 27.86
C ARG A 72 5.45 61.91 26.74
N LYS A 73 5.17 63.22 26.80
CA LYS A 73 5.78 64.26 25.97
C LYS A 73 7.18 64.58 26.51
N HIS A 74 8.19 64.63 25.65
CA HIS A 74 9.52 65.18 25.96
C HIS A 74 9.64 66.62 25.41
N PRO A 75 10.45 67.50 26.04
CA PRO A 75 10.59 68.91 25.68
C PRO A 75 11.52 69.12 24.47
N PRO A 76 11.53 70.33 23.86
CA PRO A 76 12.27 70.58 22.62
C PRO A 76 13.76 70.84 22.90
N THR A 77 14.62 70.33 22.02
CA THR A 77 16.05 70.69 21.96
C THR A 77 16.42 71.21 20.57
N THR A 78 17.25 72.25 20.62
CA THR A 78 17.78 73.21 19.63
C THR A 78 18.49 72.56 18.41
N PRO A 79 18.64 73.25 17.26
CA PRO A 79 19.06 72.64 16.00
C PRO A 79 20.59 72.57 15.85
N GLY A 80 21.10 71.40 15.45
CA GLY A 80 22.51 71.18 15.16
C GLY A 80 22.71 70.14 14.05
N THR A 81 23.33 70.61 12.96
CA THR A 81 24.16 69.88 11.97
C THR A 81 23.63 68.59 11.30
N ARG A 82 23.24 68.76 10.03
CA ARG A 82 23.01 67.71 9.02
C ARG A 82 24.25 66.81 8.87
N ARG A 83 24.12 65.53 9.23
CA ARG A 83 24.92 64.42 8.68
C ARG A 83 23.97 63.39 8.07
N THR A 84 24.13 63.15 6.78
CA THR A 84 23.36 62.19 5.98
C THR A 84 23.69 60.75 6.42
N ARG A 85 22.85 60.17 7.28
CA ARG A 85 22.88 58.73 7.56
C ARG A 85 22.11 57.98 6.47
N ARG A 86 22.83 57.24 5.62
CA ARG A 86 22.26 56.21 4.74
C ARG A 86 21.45 55.22 5.60
N PRO A 87 20.25 54.81 5.19
CA PRO A 87 19.49 53.82 5.94
C PRO A 87 20.21 52.47 5.85
N HIS A 88 20.62 51.92 6.99
CA HIS A 88 21.00 50.52 7.10
C HIS A 88 19.80 49.66 6.68
N ARG A 89 19.84 49.14 5.45
CA ARG A 89 18.98 48.02 5.05
C ARG A 89 19.34 46.87 5.99
N ARG A 90 18.43 46.52 6.90
CA ARG A 90 18.46 45.21 7.56
C ARG A 90 18.53 44.16 6.44
N PRO A 91 19.43 43.17 6.50
CA PRO A 91 19.38 42.08 5.55
C PRO A 91 18.00 41.44 5.73
N ARG A 92 17.21 41.42 4.66
CA ARG A 92 16.02 40.58 4.62
C ARG A 92 16.55 39.17 4.89
N SER A 93 16.16 38.57 6.00
CA SER A 93 16.26 37.13 6.15
C SER A 93 15.57 36.56 4.92
N ARG A 94 16.35 36.02 3.99
CA ARG A 94 15.81 35.09 3.01
C ARG A 94 15.30 33.93 3.85
N THR A 95 14.04 33.97 4.25
CA THR A 95 13.26 32.74 4.38
C THR A 95 13.33 32.15 2.98
N MET A 96 14.34 31.30 2.74
CA MET A 96 14.29 30.41 1.61
C MET A 96 13.06 29.58 1.87
N THR A 97 11.96 29.88 1.18
CA THR A 97 10.88 28.91 1.05
C THR A 97 11.56 27.70 0.44
N PRO A 98 11.72 26.58 1.20
CA PRO A 98 12.42 25.43 0.68
C PRO A 98 11.75 24.98 -0.61
N PRO A 99 12.49 24.36 -1.55
CA PRO A 99 11.92 23.84 -2.78
C PRO A 99 10.66 23.03 -2.43
N PHE A 100 9.60 23.28 -3.21
CA PHE A 100 8.24 22.81 -2.92
C PHE A 100 8.17 21.27 -2.87
N HIS A 101 9.10 20.62 -3.58
CA HIS A 101 9.25 19.17 -3.64
C HIS A 101 10.53 18.75 -2.93
N ARG A 102 10.39 17.94 -1.89
CA ARG A 102 11.46 17.15 -1.26
C ARG A 102 10.99 15.70 -1.25
N THR A 103 11.84 14.78 -1.67
CA THR A 103 11.62 13.36 -1.46
C THR A 103 11.61 13.05 0.05
N PRO A 104 11.04 11.92 0.48
CA PRO A 104 11.10 11.54 1.88
C PRO A 104 12.53 11.43 2.42
N GLU A 105 13.48 10.90 1.65
CA GLU A 105 14.88 10.79 2.09
C GLU A 105 15.54 12.16 2.31
N GLU A 106 15.40 13.09 1.35
CA GLU A 106 15.93 14.46 1.51
C GLU A 106 15.32 15.16 2.72
N LEU A 107 14.03 14.96 2.97
CA LEU A 107 13.33 15.54 4.11
C LEU A 107 13.84 14.97 5.44
N LEU A 108 14.04 13.66 5.52
CA LEU A 108 14.55 13.01 6.73
C LEU A 108 16.01 13.38 7.00
N GLU A 109 16.83 13.47 5.94
CA GLU A 109 18.23 13.93 6.04
C GLU A 109 18.31 15.38 6.53
N GLU A 110 17.49 16.28 5.99
CA GLU A 110 17.41 17.68 6.43
C GLU A 110 16.98 17.81 7.90
N LEU A 111 16.09 16.93 8.36
CA LEU A 111 15.64 16.87 9.75
C LEU A 111 16.61 16.14 10.69
N GLY A 112 17.65 15.49 10.15
CA GLY A 112 18.59 14.69 10.93
C GLY A 112 17.96 13.42 11.52
N ILE A 113 16.86 12.93 10.94
CA ILE A 113 16.16 11.73 11.41
C ILE A 113 16.87 10.50 10.87
N ILE A 114 17.51 9.75 11.76
CA ILE A 114 18.25 8.54 11.42
C ILE A 114 17.66 7.29 12.05
N GLU A 115 16.92 7.35 13.15
CA GLU A 115 16.34 6.19 13.82
C GLU A 115 14.80 6.12 13.67
N PRO A 116 14.20 4.91 13.69
CA PRO A 116 12.77 4.75 13.47
C PRO A 116 11.89 5.37 14.56
N GLU A 117 12.39 5.47 15.80
CA GLU A 117 11.68 6.12 16.91
C GLU A 117 11.49 7.63 16.68
N ASP A 118 12.36 8.24 15.87
CA ASP A 118 12.32 9.66 15.53
C ASP A 118 11.38 9.96 14.33
N LEU A 119 10.75 8.93 13.73
CA LEU A 119 9.76 9.08 12.64
C LEU A 119 8.38 9.55 13.17
N ASP A 120 8.37 10.73 13.79
CA ASP A 120 7.18 11.44 14.24
C ASP A 120 6.52 12.15 13.05
N ILE A 121 5.42 11.56 12.56
CA ILE A 121 4.72 12.06 11.37
C ILE A 121 4.09 13.44 11.62
N GLU A 122 3.68 13.73 12.85
CA GLU A 122 3.13 15.02 13.26
C GLU A 122 4.18 16.11 13.21
N ALA A 123 5.37 15.87 13.77
CA ALA A 123 6.48 16.82 13.73
C ALA A 123 6.98 17.06 12.30
N ILE A 124 7.14 15.99 11.52
CA ILE A 124 7.57 16.06 10.11
C ILE A 124 6.55 16.88 9.29
N ALA A 125 5.26 16.58 9.41
CA ALA A 125 4.23 17.33 8.69
C ALA A 125 4.22 18.80 9.10
N GLN A 126 4.33 19.09 10.41
CA GLN A 126 4.34 20.46 10.93
C GLN A 126 5.52 21.26 10.38
N TYR A 127 6.70 20.64 10.25
CA TYR A 127 7.87 21.24 9.62
C TYR A 127 7.63 21.55 8.13
N CYS A 128 6.89 20.69 7.43
CA CYS A 128 6.45 20.92 6.05
C CYS A 128 5.34 21.97 5.91
N GLY A 129 4.88 22.59 7.00
CA GLY A 129 3.78 23.57 7.00
C GLY A 129 2.38 22.93 7.00
N ALA A 130 2.28 21.63 7.27
CA ALA A 130 1.01 20.90 7.34
C ALA A 130 0.72 20.45 8.78
N THR A 131 -0.36 20.92 9.38
CA THR A 131 -0.75 20.50 10.74
C THR A 131 -1.67 19.29 10.67
N ILE A 132 -1.31 18.20 11.36
CA ILE A 132 -2.15 17.00 11.48
C ILE A 132 -3.14 17.19 12.63
N VAL A 133 -4.41 16.88 12.39
CA VAL A 133 -5.47 16.84 13.39
C VAL A 133 -6.26 15.53 13.29
N TYR A 134 -6.68 14.99 14.43
CA TYR A 134 -7.41 13.72 14.52
C TYR A 134 -8.87 13.95 14.86
N GLU A 135 -9.75 13.65 13.92
CA GLU A 135 -11.19 13.86 14.05
C GLU A 135 -11.97 12.64 13.56
N ASP A 136 -13.25 12.55 13.91
CA ASP A 136 -14.11 11.50 13.40
C ASP A 136 -14.51 11.85 11.95
N LEU A 137 -14.04 11.06 10.99
CA LEU A 137 -14.33 11.25 9.57
C LEU A 137 -15.37 10.23 9.06
N SER A 138 -16.20 10.66 8.11
CA SER A 138 -17.13 9.79 7.39
C SER A 138 -16.81 9.77 5.91
N GLY A 139 -16.64 8.58 5.33
CA GLY A 139 -16.41 8.41 3.89
C GLY A 139 -14.95 8.52 3.43
N CYS A 140 -14.02 8.91 4.30
CA CYS A 140 -12.59 8.90 4.01
C CYS A 140 -11.74 8.56 5.25
N GLN A 141 -10.46 8.27 5.05
CA GLN A 141 -9.49 7.97 6.12
C GLN A 141 -8.64 9.18 6.49
N ALA A 142 -8.42 10.08 5.55
CA ALA A 142 -7.88 11.41 5.78
C ALA A 142 -8.36 12.37 4.68
N ARG A 143 -8.07 13.64 4.86
CA ARG A 143 -8.22 14.70 3.86
C ARG A 143 -7.25 15.84 4.14
N ILE A 144 -6.87 16.57 3.12
CA ILE A 144 -6.06 17.78 3.24
C ILE A 144 -6.81 19.04 2.76
N LEU A 145 -6.60 20.15 3.46
CA LEU A 145 -7.02 21.49 3.05
C LEU A 145 -5.83 22.44 3.12
N GLY A 146 -5.38 22.94 1.97
CA GLY A 146 -4.25 23.88 1.87
C GLY A 146 -4.68 25.31 1.56
N TYR A 147 -3.98 26.28 2.14
CA TYR A 147 -4.08 27.70 1.80
C TYR A 147 -2.72 28.37 1.90
N GLY A 148 -2.24 28.93 0.78
CA GLY A 148 -0.91 29.54 0.71
C GLY A 148 0.20 28.53 0.99
N ASP A 149 1.00 28.78 2.03
CA ASP A 149 2.12 27.95 2.47
C ASP A 149 1.77 27.03 3.65
N ARG A 150 0.48 26.88 3.99
CA ARG A 150 0.02 26.05 5.11
C ARG A 150 -1.09 25.08 4.70
N ALA A 151 -1.17 23.96 5.41
CA ALA A 151 -2.25 22.99 5.25
C ALA A 151 -2.72 22.42 6.59
N ILE A 152 -3.95 21.91 6.61
CA ILE A 152 -4.48 21.05 7.68
C ILE A 152 -4.74 19.67 7.08
N ILE A 153 -4.14 18.65 7.67
CA ILE A 153 -4.38 17.24 7.38
C ILE A 153 -5.31 16.70 8.46
N THR A 154 -6.55 16.37 8.12
CA THR A 154 -7.47 15.71 9.05
C THR A 154 -7.40 14.21 8.85
N VAL A 155 -7.16 13.43 9.91
CA VAL A 155 -7.06 11.96 9.88
C VAL A 155 -8.16 11.35 10.75
N ASP A 156 -8.76 10.24 10.30
CA ASP A 156 -9.79 9.53 11.07
C ASP A 156 -9.21 8.98 12.38
N ARG A 157 -9.64 9.55 13.51
CA ARG A 157 -9.17 9.18 14.85
C ARG A 157 -9.47 7.73 15.22
N ARG A 158 -10.48 7.11 14.61
CA ARG A 158 -10.90 5.74 14.92
C ARG A 158 -10.04 4.68 14.23
N ALA A 159 -9.23 5.08 13.25
CA ALA A 159 -8.30 4.17 12.60
C ALA A 159 -7.17 3.78 13.57
N ARG A 160 -6.59 2.58 13.37
CA ARG A 160 -5.39 2.18 14.12
C ARG A 160 -4.21 3.09 13.79
N ARG A 161 -3.25 3.23 14.72
CA ARG A 161 -2.10 4.13 14.56
C ARG A 161 -1.32 3.91 13.26
N GLU A 162 -1.11 2.66 12.83
CA GLU A 162 -0.38 2.37 11.59
C GLU A 162 -1.12 2.92 10.36
N ARG A 163 -2.46 2.87 10.39
CA ARG A 163 -3.32 3.41 9.33
C ARG A 163 -3.38 4.93 9.38
N GLN A 164 -3.46 5.51 10.58
CA GLN A 164 -3.40 6.96 10.79
C GLN A 164 -2.11 7.55 10.22
N ARG A 165 -0.95 6.97 10.56
CA ARG A 165 0.37 7.41 10.07
C ARG A 165 0.45 7.32 8.54
N PHE A 166 0.00 6.20 7.96
CA PHE A 166 -0.02 6.06 6.51
C PHE A 166 -0.92 7.08 5.83
N SER A 167 -2.13 7.29 6.36
CA SER A 167 -3.07 8.29 5.82
C SER A 167 -2.52 9.71 5.94
N ALA A 168 -1.90 10.07 7.06
CA ALA A 168 -1.19 11.35 7.21
C ALA A 168 -0.05 11.50 6.19
N GLY A 169 0.80 10.47 6.05
CA GLY A 169 1.90 10.47 5.09
C GLY A 169 1.42 10.56 3.63
N HIS A 170 0.25 10.00 3.32
CA HIS A 170 -0.37 10.07 2.00
C HIS A 170 -0.82 11.50 1.69
N GLU A 171 -1.56 12.15 2.60
CA GLU A 171 -1.94 13.55 2.44
C GLU A 171 -0.72 14.49 2.40
N LEU A 172 0.32 14.19 3.19
CA LEU A 172 1.60 14.90 3.11
C LEU A 172 2.27 14.68 1.75
N GLY A 173 2.16 13.50 1.16
CA GLY A 173 2.59 13.23 -0.21
C GLY A 173 1.89 14.14 -1.22
N HIS A 174 0.58 14.33 -1.13
CA HIS A 174 -0.12 15.32 -1.94
C HIS A 174 0.36 16.75 -1.67
N TRP A 175 0.56 17.13 -0.41
CA TRP A 175 1.09 18.45 -0.08
C TRP A 175 2.48 18.70 -0.69
N MET A 176 3.34 17.71 -0.63
CA MET A 176 4.72 17.81 -1.09
C MET A 176 4.84 17.64 -2.59
N CYS A 177 3.95 16.91 -3.27
CA CYS A 177 4.06 16.61 -4.70
C CYS A 177 3.08 17.38 -5.59
N ASP A 178 1.97 17.87 -5.03
CA ASP A 178 0.84 18.37 -5.81
C ASP A 178 0.33 19.76 -5.37
N ARG A 179 0.91 20.39 -4.33
CA ARG A 179 0.50 21.76 -3.94
C ARG A 179 0.64 22.76 -5.08
N GLY A 180 -0.32 23.68 -5.18
CA GLY A 180 -0.36 24.70 -6.23
C GLY A 180 -0.91 24.21 -7.57
N LYS A 181 -1.23 22.92 -7.72
CA LYS A 181 -2.02 22.40 -8.85
C LYS A 181 -3.51 22.63 -8.57
N VAL A 182 -4.29 22.91 -9.61
CA VAL A 182 -5.72 23.32 -9.55
C VAL A 182 -6.63 22.32 -8.81
N ALA A 183 -6.16 21.10 -8.55
CA ALA A 183 -6.88 20.02 -7.89
C ALA A 183 -6.58 19.85 -6.38
N PHE A 184 -6.04 20.85 -5.68
CA PHE A 184 -5.59 20.73 -4.28
C PHE A 184 -6.71 20.55 -3.22
N ALA A 185 -7.92 20.20 -3.64
CA ALA A 185 -8.95 19.66 -2.78
C ALA A 185 -9.24 18.24 -3.24
N CYS A 186 -8.82 17.23 -2.45
CA CYS A 186 -9.35 15.87 -2.57
C CYS A 186 -10.82 15.87 -2.13
N THR A 187 -11.67 16.48 -2.96
CA THR A 187 -13.12 16.37 -2.93
C THR A 187 -13.54 15.61 -4.18
N ALA A 188 -14.38 14.59 -3.98
CA ALA A 188 -14.62 13.46 -4.88
C ALA A 188 -15.24 13.75 -6.28
N ARG A 189 -15.03 14.90 -6.92
CA ARG A 189 -15.60 15.19 -8.24
C ARG A 189 -14.64 16.02 -9.09
N THR A 190 -14.06 15.42 -10.13
CA THR A 190 -13.94 16.01 -11.50
C THR A 190 -13.51 14.92 -12.50
N PHE A 191 -14.18 14.88 -13.66
CA PHE A 191 -14.27 13.74 -14.58
C PHE A 191 -13.26 13.73 -15.76
N THR A 192 -12.27 14.62 -15.78
CA THR A 192 -11.20 14.64 -16.82
C THR A 192 -9.82 14.35 -16.22
N MET A 193 -9.77 14.03 -14.93
CA MET A 193 -8.56 13.95 -14.12
C MET A 193 -8.11 12.53 -13.81
N GLU A 194 -8.83 11.48 -14.23
CA GLU A 194 -8.63 10.11 -13.73
C GLU A 194 -7.19 9.59 -13.91
N TRP A 195 -6.58 9.76 -15.09
CA TRP A 195 -5.17 9.39 -15.32
C TRP A 195 -4.16 10.22 -14.51
N SER A 196 -4.43 11.51 -14.31
CA SER A 196 -3.58 12.39 -13.51
C SER A 196 -3.75 12.14 -12.02
N ILE A 197 -4.97 11.76 -11.59
CA ILE A 197 -5.33 11.34 -10.24
C ILE A 197 -4.67 10.02 -9.93
N ASP A 198 -4.78 9.01 -10.79
CA ASP A 198 -4.14 7.71 -10.57
C ASP A 198 -2.64 7.84 -10.36
N ASN A 199 -1.98 8.70 -11.14
CA ASN A 199 -0.58 9.01 -10.95
C ASN A 199 -0.31 9.79 -9.65
N ALA A 200 -1.20 10.70 -9.24
CA ALA A 200 -1.08 11.45 -7.99
C ALA A 200 -1.27 10.56 -6.75
N GLU A 201 -2.31 9.74 -6.73
CA GLU A 201 -2.60 8.77 -5.67
C GLU A 201 -1.47 7.75 -5.53
N GLN A 202 -0.93 7.25 -6.65
CA GLN A 202 0.23 6.35 -6.62
C GLN A 202 1.48 7.06 -6.07
N ARG A 203 1.75 8.31 -6.47
CA ARG A 203 2.84 9.10 -5.91
C ARG A 203 2.65 9.35 -4.42
N ALA A 204 1.45 9.71 -3.96
CA ALA A 204 1.14 9.94 -2.55
C ALA A 204 1.30 8.67 -1.72
N ASN A 205 0.80 7.53 -2.22
CA ASN A 205 1.01 6.23 -1.58
C ASN A 205 2.50 5.86 -1.49
N ARG A 206 3.27 6.12 -2.57
CA ARG A 206 4.71 5.88 -2.58
C ARG A 206 5.44 6.80 -1.60
N TYR A 207 5.07 8.07 -1.55
CA TYR A 207 5.62 9.05 -0.62
C TYR A 207 5.40 8.62 0.83
N ALA A 208 4.18 8.22 1.18
CA ALA A 208 3.84 7.73 2.52
C ALA A 208 4.65 6.48 2.89
N ALA A 209 4.78 5.53 1.96
CA ALA A 209 5.54 4.31 2.18
C ALA A 209 7.04 4.60 2.38
N ASP A 210 7.64 5.42 1.52
CA ASP A 210 9.06 5.78 1.62
C ASP A 210 9.35 6.69 2.83
N LEU A 211 8.39 7.49 3.30
CA LEU A 211 8.55 8.29 4.52
C LEU A 211 8.50 7.43 5.79
N LEU A 212 7.58 6.47 5.86
CA LEU A 212 7.39 5.64 7.05
C LEU A 212 8.28 4.39 7.09
N LEU A 213 8.81 3.98 5.94
CA LEU A 213 9.77 2.88 5.78
C LEU A 213 10.96 3.33 4.92
N PRO A 214 11.71 4.37 5.36
CA PRO A 214 12.75 4.99 4.55
C PRO A 214 13.90 4.02 4.27
N PHE A 215 14.42 4.07 3.05
CA PHE A 215 15.47 3.17 2.59
C PHE A 215 16.72 3.27 3.47
N SER A 216 17.18 4.49 3.75
CA SER A 216 18.39 4.76 4.52
C SER A 216 18.36 4.16 5.93
N ILE A 217 17.21 4.24 6.60
CA ILE A 217 16.99 3.68 7.93
C ILE A 217 16.69 2.18 7.82
N PHE A 218 15.67 1.79 7.05
CA PHE A 218 15.15 0.43 6.99
C PHE A 218 16.21 -0.59 6.54
N ARG A 219 17.09 -0.22 5.61
CA ARG A 219 18.19 -1.09 5.14
C ARG A 219 19.12 -1.52 6.29
N ARG A 220 19.36 -0.65 7.28
CA ARG A 220 20.19 -0.97 8.46
C ARG A 220 19.53 -2.05 9.33
N TYR A 221 18.21 -2.03 9.42
CA TYR A 221 17.41 -2.94 10.24
C TYR A 221 17.11 -4.30 9.59
N VAL A 222 17.22 -4.41 8.26
CA VAL A 222 17.01 -5.69 7.54
C VAL A 222 18.29 -6.43 7.21
N ARG A 223 19.45 -5.78 7.34
CA ARG A 223 20.75 -6.38 7.03
C ARG A 223 20.92 -7.70 7.80
N ASN A 224 21.25 -8.77 7.08
CA ASN A 224 21.47 -10.12 7.61
C ASN A 224 20.25 -10.73 8.34
N ARG A 225 19.03 -10.20 8.17
CA ARG A 225 17.81 -10.81 8.71
C ARG A 225 17.14 -11.68 7.66
N THR A 226 16.52 -12.76 8.12
CA THR A 226 15.79 -13.70 7.25
C THR A 226 14.49 -13.10 6.74
N ILE A 227 14.11 -13.45 5.51
CA ILE A 227 12.87 -13.00 4.88
C ILE A 227 11.70 -13.87 5.39
N THR A 228 11.18 -13.53 6.56
CA THR A 228 10.08 -14.26 7.21
C THR A 228 9.03 -13.30 7.76
N PHE A 229 7.82 -13.80 8.02
CA PHE A 229 6.78 -13.03 8.68
C PHE A 229 7.09 -12.77 10.15
N ALA A 230 7.98 -13.56 10.78
CA ALA A 230 8.51 -13.21 12.10
C ALA A 230 9.32 -11.91 12.03
N THR A 231 10.31 -11.83 11.11
CA THR A 231 11.08 -10.62 10.85
C THR A 231 10.20 -9.44 10.47
N ALA A 232 9.24 -9.64 9.55
CA ALA A 232 8.33 -8.58 9.13
C ALA A 232 7.44 -8.07 10.27
N ARG A 233 6.98 -8.94 11.20
CA ARG A 233 6.22 -8.50 12.38
C ARG A 233 7.07 -7.69 13.34
N ASP A 234 8.33 -8.07 13.54
CA ASP A 234 9.25 -7.33 14.40
C ASP A 234 9.47 -5.92 13.85
N LEU A 235 9.83 -5.82 12.56
CA LEU A 235 10.05 -4.56 11.88
C LEU A 235 8.76 -3.71 11.82
N ALA A 236 7.60 -4.32 11.64
CA ALA A 236 6.33 -3.61 11.63
C ALA A 236 6.03 -2.95 12.97
N ARG A 237 6.46 -3.56 14.09
CA ARG A 237 6.37 -2.97 15.42
C ARG A 237 7.35 -1.80 15.58
N THR A 238 8.61 -1.99 15.19
CA THR A 238 9.66 -0.96 15.24
C THR A 238 9.26 0.29 14.44
N PHE A 239 8.85 0.11 13.19
CA PHE A 239 8.48 1.21 12.31
C PHE A 239 7.01 1.63 12.47
N GLN A 240 6.22 0.99 13.35
CA GLN A 240 4.79 1.23 13.55
C GLN A 240 3.98 1.32 12.23
N THR A 241 4.17 0.35 11.33
CA THR A 241 3.46 0.26 10.05
C THR A 241 2.71 -1.06 9.90
N SER A 242 1.92 -1.19 8.82
CA SER A 242 1.21 -2.44 8.56
C SER A 242 2.16 -3.59 8.23
N LEU A 243 1.81 -4.80 8.65
CA LEU A 243 2.58 -6.01 8.33
C LEU A 243 2.78 -6.19 6.82
N THR A 244 1.76 -5.91 6.01
CA THR A 244 1.85 -6.03 4.55
C THR A 244 2.86 -5.04 3.97
N ALA A 245 2.81 -3.76 4.36
CA ALA A 245 3.75 -2.75 3.87
C ALA A 245 5.18 -3.07 4.29
N THR A 246 5.37 -3.50 5.54
CA THR A 246 6.68 -3.91 6.04
C THR A 246 7.21 -5.15 5.32
N ALA A 247 6.36 -6.16 5.06
CA ALA A 247 6.76 -7.37 4.35
C ALA A 247 7.15 -7.08 2.90
N ILE A 248 6.43 -6.18 2.22
CA ILE A 248 6.81 -5.68 0.90
C ILE A 248 8.19 -5.01 0.98
N ARG A 249 8.39 -4.09 1.93
CA ARG A 249 9.68 -3.40 2.08
C ARG A 249 10.83 -4.34 2.43
N LEU A 250 10.56 -5.38 3.22
CA LEU A 250 11.52 -6.43 3.55
C LEU A 250 11.93 -7.21 2.30
N VAL A 251 11.01 -7.49 1.38
CA VAL A 251 11.32 -8.10 0.08
C VAL A 251 12.12 -7.15 -0.82
N GLU A 252 11.76 -5.87 -0.84
CA GLU A 252 12.46 -4.86 -1.67
C GLU A 252 13.91 -4.63 -1.23
N LEU A 253 14.16 -4.57 0.08
CA LEU A 253 15.43 -4.11 0.66
C LEU A 253 16.21 -5.18 1.42
N GLY A 254 15.66 -6.39 1.53
CA GLY A 254 16.28 -7.52 2.19
C GLY A 254 17.58 -7.96 1.53
N SER A 255 18.38 -8.73 2.26
CA SER A 255 19.70 -9.20 1.79
C SER A 255 19.65 -10.51 0.99
N ALA A 256 18.47 -11.08 0.77
CA ALA A 256 18.28 -12.31 0.01
C ALA A 256 17.28 -12.08 -1.12
N PRO A 257 17.41 -12.79 -2.26
CA PRO A 257 16.39 -12.83 -3.29
C PRO A 257 15.05 -13.23 -2.67
N ALA A 258 13.99 -12.49 -2.99
CA ALA A 258 12.69 -12.76 -2.43
C ALA A 258 11.53 -12.27 -3.29
N VAL A 259 10.37 -12.89 -3.09
CA VAL A 259 9.09 -12.51 -3.67
C VAL A 259 8.03 -12.55 -2.56
N ILE A 260 7.16 -11.55 -2.50
CA ILE A 260 5.94 -11.61 -1.71
C ILE A 260 4.76 -11.80 -2.65
N VAL A 261 3.92 -12.80 -2.38
CA VAL A 261 2.72 -13.10 -3.15
C VAL A 261 1.49 -12.95 -2.27
N CYS A 262 0.45 -12.30 -2.80
CA CYS A 262 -0.87 -12.27 -2.22
C CYS A 262 -1.81 -13.12 -3.06
N SER A 263 -2.47 -14.09 -2.43
CA SER A 263 -3.40 -15.00 -3.10
C SER A 263 -4.65 -15.25 -2.28
N ASP A 264 -5.75 -15.52 -2.94
CA ASP A 264 -7.00 -15.99 -2.36
C ASP A 264 -7.48 -17.27 -3.06
N ALA A 265 -8.72 -17.68 -2.81
CA ALA A 265 -9.28 -18.90 -3.41
C ALA A 265 -9.43 -18.81 -4.94
N GLN A 266 -9.45 -17.60 -5.50
CA GLN A 266 -9.55 -17.34 -6.93
C GLN A 266 -8.17 -17.40 -7.59
N GLY A 267 -7.12 -17.02 -6.87
CA GLY A 267 -5.73 -17.13 -7.30
C GLY A 267 -4.88 -15.99 -6.76
N ARG A 268 -3.77 -15.71 -7.44
CA ARG A 268 -2.87 -14.61 -7.15
C ARG A 268 -3.56 -13.28 -7.46
N ARG A 269 -3.64 -12.41 -6.45
CA ARG A 269 -4.16 -11.04 -6.57
C ARG A 269 -3.07 -10.07 -7.02
N TRP A 270 -1.89 -10.20 -6.47
CA TRP A 270 -0.70 -9.41 -6.79
C TRP A 270 0.55 -10.08 -6.24
N PHE A 271 1.71 -9.65 -6.70
CA PHE A 271 3.00 -9.99 -6.11
C PHE A 271 3.98 -8.81 -6.25
N LYS A 272 5.01 -8.81 -5.41
CA LYS A 272 6.15 -7.91 -5.51
C LYS A 272 7.42 -8.74 -5.38
N ARG A 273 8.45 -8.36 -6.13
CA ARG A 273 9.77 -9.01 -6.12
C ARG A 273 10.79 -8.05 -5.54
N GLY A 274 11.87 -8.60 -4.99
CA GLY A 274 13.05 -7.83 -4.59
C GLY A 274 13.77 -7.24 -5.80
N SER A 275 14.96 -6.69 -5.57
CA SER A 275 15.77 -6.13 -6.66
C SER A 275 15.96 -7.12 -7.82
N GLU A 276 15.81 -6.65 -9.05
CA GLU A 276 16.03 -7.41 -10.28
C GLU A 276 17.47 -7.94 -10.41
N ARG A 277 18.41 -7.38 -9.63
CA ARG A 277 19.75 -7.94 -9.47
C ARG A 277 19.74 -9.39 -8.95
N PHE A 278 18.69 -9.77 -8.23
CA PHE A 278 18.60 -11.02 -7.50
C PHE A 278 17.46 -11.93 -7.97
N VAL A 279 16.44 -11.38 -8.63
CA VAL A 279 15.25 -12.13 -9.04
C VAL A 279 14.99 -11.89 -10.52
N SER A 280 15.24 -12.92 -11.33
CA SER A 280 14.97 -12.93 -12.77
C SER A 280 13.54 -12.44 -13.09
N PRO A 281 13.35 -11.58 -14.09
CA PRO A 281 12.02 -11.20 -14.58
C PRO A 281 11.17 -12.40 -15.05
N LEU A 282 11.82 -13.50 -15.41
CA LEU A 282 11.18 -14.75 -15.84
C LEU A 282 10.50 -15.50 -14.70
N LEU A 283 10.87 -15.22 -13.45
CA LEU A 283 10.24 -15.79 -12.25
C LEU A 283 8.89 -15.15 -11.98
N TRP A 284 7.92 -15.49 -12.84
CA TRP A 284 6.53 -15.11 -12.68
C TRP A 284 5.81 -16.16 -11.85
N PRO A 285 5.22 -15.80 -10.69
CA PRO A 285 4.45 -16.76 -9.92
C PRO A 285 3.31 -17.37 -10.76
N ARG A 286 2.84 -18.55 -10.39
CA ARG A 286 1.63 -19.17 -10.96
C ARG A 286 0.40 -18.39 -10.55
N GLU A 287 -0.62 -18.40 -11.43
CA GLU A 287 -1.91 -17.78 -11.12
C GLU A 287 -2.56 -18.46 -9.90
N LYS A 288 -2.42 -19.77 -9.76
CA LYS A 288 -2.86 -20.51 -8.57
C LYS A 288 -1.67 -21.23 -7.95
N PRO A 289 -1.38 -21.00 -6.65
CA PRO A 289 -0.37 -21.77 -5.93
C PRO A 289 -0.71 -23.27 -5.99
N ALA A 290 0.28 -24.11 -6.30
CA ALA A 290 0.08 -25.55 -6.41
C ALA A 290 -0.24 -26.18 -5.02
N PRO A 291 -0.87 -27.37 -4.97
CA PRO A 291 -1.20 -28.06 -3.71
C PRO A 291 0.00 -28.31 -2.77
N ALA A 292 1.21 -28.39 -3.31
CA ALA A 292 2.43 -28.55 -2.55
C ALA A 292 2.84 -27.29 -1.75
N THR A 293 2.27 -26.11 -2.05
CA THR A 293 2.58 -24.86 -1.33
C THR A 293 1.85 -24.78 0.02
N ILE A 294 2.46 -24.08 0.98
CA ILE A 294 1.83 -23.80 2.27
C ILE A 294 0.64 -22.87 2.08
N ALA A 295 0.69 -21.94 1.12
CA ALA A 295 -0.38 -21.01 0.81
C ALA A 295 -1.65 -21.72 0.35
N HIS A 296 -1.52 -22.67 -0.58
CA HIS A 296 -2.65 -23.51 -1.01
C HIS A 296 -3.23 -24.28 0.17
N GLN A 297 -2.35 -24.90 0.96
CA GLN A 297 -2.73 -25.63 2.16
C GLN A 297 -3.46 -24.75 3.19
N ILE A 298 -3.01 -23.51 3.42
CA ILE A 298 -3.70 -22.56 4.30
C ILE A 298 -5.04 -22.17 3.70
N LEU A 299 -5.13 -21.91 2.39
CA LEU A 299 -6.36 -21.48 1.70
C LEU A 299 -7.46 -22.54 1.75
N HIS A 300 -7.10 -23.80 1.48
CA HIS A 300 -8.03 -24.91 1.26
C HIS A 300 -8.18 -25.87 2.45
N ALA A 301 -7.23 -25.89 3.38
CA ALA A 301 -7.31 -26.64 4.63
C ALA A 301 -7.30 -25.70 5.84
N ARG A 302 -7.82 -26.15 6.99
CA ARG A 302 -7.73 -25.42 8.26
C ARG A 302 -6.34 -25.57 8.89
N LEU A 303 -5.31 -25.21 8.14
CA LEU A 303 -3.92 -25.27 8.58
C LEU A 303 -3.49 -23.97 9.25
N ARG A 304 -2.70 -24.11 10.32
CA ARG A 304 -2.05 -22.99 10.99
C ARG A 304 -0.65 -22.78 10.38
N PRO A 305 -0.21 -21.52 10.19
CA PRO A 305 1.17 -21.21 9.81
C PRO A 305 2.18 -21.89 10.75
N ARG A 306 3.21 -22.52 10.18
CA ARG A 306 4.29 -23.19 10.93
C ARG A 306 5.64 -22.47 10.83
N GLY A 307 5.64 -21.23 10.28
CA GLY A 307 6.86 -20.51 9.93
C GLY A 307 7.41 -20.94 8.57
N PRO A 308 8.66 -20.56 8.25
CA PRO A 308 9.28 -20.86 6.96
C PRO A 308 9.51 -22.36 6.77
N GLN A 309 9.13 -22.90 5.62
CA GLN A 309 9.40 -24.29 5.24
C GLN A 309 9.88 -24.38 3.79
N PRO A 310 10.75 -25.36 3.48
CA PRO A 310 11.15 -25.60 2.10
C PRO A 310 9.99 -26.15 1.27
N VAL A 311 9.77 -25.59 0.09
CA VAL A 311 8.80 -26.08 -0.91
C VAL A 311 9.47 -26.16 -2.29
N PRO A 312 9.00 -27.04 -3.18
CA PRO A 312 9.47 -27.08 -4.56
C PRO A 312 9.22 -25.75 -5.28
N ALA A 313 10.23 -25.17 -5.93
CA ALA A 313 10.09 -23.88 -6.59
C ALA A 313 9.07 -23.90 -7.75
N ASN A 314 8.97 -25.03 -8.45
CA ASN A 314 7.96 -25.25 -9.49
C ASN A 314 6.51 -25.25 -8.94
N ALA A 315 6.30 -25.33 -7.62
CA ALA A 315 4.99 -25.17 -7.00
C ALA A 315 4.51 -23.70 -7.02
N TRP A 316 5.45 -22.76 -7.07
CA TRP A 316 5.20 -21.32 -7.12
C TRP A 316 5.45 -20.70 -8.48
N PHE A 317 6.45 -21.16 -9.23
CA PHE A 317 6.86 -20.56 -10.50
C PHE A 317 6.65 -21.52 -11.67
N GLN A 318 6.43 -20.97 -12.86
CA GLN A 318 6.56 -21.72 -14.10
C GLN A 318 8.04 -21.68 -14.47
N LEU A 319 8.70 -22.84 -14.41
CA LEU A 319 10.12 -22.97 -14.72
C LEU A 319 10.26 -23.71 -16.05
N PRO A 320 11.30 -23.41 -16.85
CA PRO A 320 11.63 -24.18 -18.04
C PRO A 320 11.88 -25.66 -17.70
N PRO A 321 11.49 -26.61 -18.57
CA PRO A 321 11.69 -28.05 -18.34
C PRO A 321 13.14 -28.48 -18.07
N GLU A 322 14.09 -27.76 -18.66
CA GLU A 322 15.54 -27.97 -18.57
C GLU A 322 16.13 -27.50 -17.23
N HIS A 323 15.43 -26.65 -16.48
CA HIS A 323 15.94 -26.14 -15.23
C HIS A 323 15.85 -27.22 -14.13
N PRO A 324 16.96 -27.54 -13.44
CA PRO A 324 16.95 -28.56 -12.39
C PRO A 324 15.98 -28.18 -11.27
N PRO A 325 15.31 -29.16 -10.64
CA PRO A 325 14.40 -28.88 -9.55
C PRO A 325 15.18 -28.33 -8.35
N PHE A 326 14.71 -27.22 -7.80
CA PHE A 326 15.25 -26.65 -6.58
C PHE A 326 14.13 -26.30 -5.60
N THR A 327 14.50 -26.11 -4.33
CA THR A 327 13.60 -25.68 -3.27
C THR A 327 13.78 -24.21 -2.95
N LEU A 328 12.70 -23.56 -2.53
CA LEU A 328 12.72 -22.24 -1.92
C LEU A 328 12.09 -22.31 -0.54
N LEU A 329 12.36 -21.32 0.31
CA LEU A 329 11.68 -21.17 1.59
C LEU A 329 10.38 -20.39 1.39
N GLU A 330 9.27 -20.99 1.81
CA GLU A 330 7.97 -20.35 1.89
C GLU A 330 7.60 -20.11 3.36
N ASP A 331 7.31 -18.87 3.73
CA ASP A 331 6.62 -18.52 4.97
C ASP A 331 5.28 -17.88 4.62
N SER A 332 4.16 -18.51 4.99
CA SER A 332 2.82 -18.11 4.59
C SER A 332 1.92 -17.86 5.79
N ILE A 333 1.14 -16.77 5.75
CA ILE A 333 0.21 -16.41 6.82
C ILE A 333 -1.20 -16.15 6.29
N ARG A 334 -2.20 -16.59 7.06
CA ARG A 334 -3.60 -16.27 6.81
C ARG A 334 -3.90 -14.82 7.22
N MET A 335 -4.37 -14.04 6.25
CA MET A 335 -5.08 -12.78 6.47
C MET A 335 -6.59 -13.04 6.42
N LYS A 336 -7.43 -12.02 6.70
CA LYS A 336 -8.90 -12.19 6.80
C LYS A 336 -9.51 -13.03 5.67
N SER A 337 -9.26 -12.67 4.41
CA SER A 337 -9.82 -13.35 3.23
C SER A 337 -8.78 -13.85 2.22
N PHE A 338 -7.49 -13.63 2.49
CA PHE A 338 -6.39 -13.97 1.58
C PHE A 338 -5.19 -14.51 2.37
N VAL A 339 -4.19 -15.02 1.67
CA VAL A 339 -2.91 -15.46 2.21
C VAL A 339 -1.81 -14.57 1.66
N LEU A 340 -0.88 -14.17 2.52
CA LEU A 340 0.40 -13.61 2.10
C LEU A 340 1.48 -14.68 2.25
N SER A 341 2.37 -14.75 1.27
CA SER A 341 3.46 -15.71 1.19
C SER A 341 4.76 -14.97 0.91
N LEU A 342 5.75 -15.14 1.78
CA LEU A 342 7.13 -14.73 1.53
C LEU A 342 7.88 -15.93 0.98
N LEU A 343 8.43 -15.76 -0.22
CA LEU A 343 9.24 -16.74 -0.92
C LEU A 343 10.67 -16.20 -0.92
N SER A 344 11.63 -16.99 -0.44
CA SER A 344 13.04 -16.58 -0.39
C SER A 344 13.96 -17.74 -0.74
N TRP A 345 15.13 -17.38 -1.25
CA TRP A 345 16.16 -18.34 -1.59
C TRP A 345 17.28 -18.27 -0.56
N ASP A 346 17.69 -19.45 -0.11
CA ASP A 346 18.80 -19.71 0.80
C ASP A 346 20.16 -19.62 0.09
N ASP A 347 20.20 -19.94 -1.21
CA ASP A 347 21.38 -19.86 -2.07
C ASP A 347 21.06 -19.05 -3.34
N GLU A 348 21.71 -17.90 -3.49
CA GLU A 348 21.55 -16.99 -4.63
C GLU A 348 21.93 -17.65 -5.96
N ARG A 349 22.83 -18.65 -5.94
CA ARG A 349 23.26 -19.38 -7.15
C ARG A 349 22.11 -20.10 -7.85
N ARG A 350 21.06 -20.47 -7.10
CA ARG A 350 19.88 -21.18 -7.62
C ARG A 350 18.97 -20.29 -8.50
N ILE A 351 19.23 -18.99 -8.58
CA ILE A 351 18.47 -18.05 -9.41
C ILE A 351 19.32 -17.49 -10.55
N ILE A 352 20.65 -17.40 -10.37
CA ILE A 352 21.57 -16.82 -11.36
C ILE A 352 21.52 -17.59 -12.69
N ASP A 353 21.28 -18.90 -12.65
CA ASP A 353 21.21 -19.74 -13.85
C ASP A 353 19.95 -19.47 -14.72
N LEU A 354 18.94 -18.75 -14.21
CA LEU A 354 17.74 -18.38 -14.96
C LEU A 354 17.92 -17.18 -15.89
N ASP A 355 19.01 -16.42 -15.72
CA ASP A 355 19.30 -15.21 -16.53
C ASP A 355 20.38 -15.47 -17.60
N LEU A 356 20.85 -16.72 -17.77
CA LEU A 356 21.94 -17.12 -18.67
C LEU A 356 21.47 -17.82 -19.97
N GLU A 357 20.18 -17.80 -20.26
CA GLU A 357 19.58 -18.22 -21.54
C GLU A 357 18.87 -17.04 -22.21
#